data_AF-A0A522X5J0-F1
#
_entry.id   AF-A0A522X5J0-F1
#
_cell.length_a   1.000
_cell.length_b   1.000
_cell.length_c   1.000
_cell.angle_alpha   90.00
_cell.angle_beta   90.00
_cell.angle_gamma   90.00
#
_symmetry.space_group_name_H-M   'P 1'
#
loop_
_entity.id
_entity.type
_entity.pdbx_description
1 polymer ?
#
loop_
_entity_poly.entity_id
_entity_poly.type
_entity_poly.pdbx_seq_one_letter_code
_entity_poly.pdbx_strand_id
1 'polypeptide(L)'
;WNAITNLQKFDCHMLPGSFRLRIGAPAFMVTSGPSVDYDMEYIKQWRDKAIVFSGGSSLQALLAHGIIPDYHVELENVVQVWDFCQHILELNQDKFPGGKFTGIKLIASVTVNPRVTPLFDETYYFFRDSVSSSFCFADKIPLMSAIGPNVANTIVAVGARLGFRHIYMFGMDCGWRDGESHHSRDTAYYTSDEFKTEKAAGSHTHPGNFGGTIQSTMVLSWTRDMLEEKVRKFGLRAYNCSDGALIKGALPKLAETLDFSDTQIDRDKIFARVREESMFIEHGTYLADYDFDSVMAEIDRYERMILDLCDEALAGEKDFRWMLRKITEIHQNANDSDYRRAYSVFQGPTMGMAKCACVFLNRIEDAVKRRLVFEDFVAEYRTLHQEMTKETREIFAAAKTWIKGGPEPSWAAGLPTLPGYTF
;
A
#
# COMPACT_ATOMS: atom_id res chain seq x y z
N TRP A 1 11.72 7.22 5.50
CA TRP A 1 11.42 8.65 5.47
C TRP A 1 9.90 8.94 5.44
N ASN A 2 9.10 8.48 4.46
CA ASN A 2 7.68 8.89 4.31
C ASN A 2 6.87 8.77 5.62
N ALA A 3 6.95 7.61 6.29
CA ALA A 3 6.26 7.40 7.56
C ALA A 3 6.70 8.37 8.66
N ILE A 4 8.02 8.64 8.77
CA ILE A 4 8.55 9.61 9.74
C ILE A 4 7.99 11.00 9.44
N THR A 5 8.05 11.43 8.18
CA THR A 5 7.53 12.73 7.75
C THR A 5 6.04 12.87 8.03
N ASN A 6 5.25 11.85 7.68
CA ASN A 6 3.80 11.88 7.85
C ASN A 6 3.39 11.96 9.32
N LEU A 7 4.07 11.21 10.19
CA LEU A 7 3.83 11.19 11.63
C LEU A 7 4.38 12.44 12.34
N GLN A 8 5.35 13.12 11.76
CA GLN A 8 5.95 14.32 12.34
C GLN A 8 5.24 15.62 11.91
N LYS A 9 4.80 15.73 10.65
CA LYS A 9 4.34 17.01 10.09
C LYS A 9 2.85 17.27 10.17
N PHE A 10 2.04 16.23 10.25
CA PHE A 10 0.60 16.38 9.98
C PHE A 10 -0.22 15.88 11.16
N ASP A 11 -1.26 16.66 11.47
CA ASP A 11 -2.36 16.16 12.30
C ASP A 11 -3.04 15.01 11.56
N CYS A 12 -3.34 13.94 12.27
CA CYS A 12 -4.00 12.78 11.66
C CYS A 12 -4.82 11.98 12.65
N HIS A 13 -5.66 11.12 12.11
CA HIS A 13 -6.40 10.09 12.84
C HIS A 13 -5.80 8.72 12.53
N MET A 14 -5.13 8.11 13.49
CA MET A 14 -4.60 6.75 13.33
C MET A 14 -5.72 5.72 13.42
N LEU A 15 -5.86 4.93 12.36
CA LEU A 15 -6.79 3.82 12.23
C LEU A 15 -6.11 2.52 12.66
N PRO A 16 -6.51 1.93 13.81
CA PRO A 16 -6.06 0.58 14.15
C PRO A 16 -6.67 -0.43 13.18
N GLY A 17 -5.94 -1.51 12.88
CA GLY A 17 -6.37 -2.61 12.03
C GLY A 17 -7.45 -3.53 12.64
N SER A 18 -7.99 -3.17 13.81
CA SER A 18 -9.07 -3.88 14.50
C SER A 18 -10.44 -3.59 13.87
N PHE A 19 -11.37 -4.55 14.00
CA PHE A 19 -12.73 -4.37 13.52
C PHE A 19 -13.56 -3.54 14.49
N ARG A 20 -14.24 -2.50 13.95
CA ARG A 20 -15.19 -1.68 14.70
C ARG A 20 -16.61 -2.24 14.67
N LEU A 21 -17.46 -1.69 15.54
CA LEU A 21 -18.89 -2.01 15.56
C LEU A 21 -19.54 -1.67 14.22
N ARG A 22 -20.60 -2.40 13.86
CA ARG A 22 -21.19 -2.32 12.53
C ARG A 22 -21.75 -0.92 12.24
N ILE A 23 -21.57 -0.48 11.00
CA ILE A 23 -22.24 0.67 10.40
C ILE A 23 -23.29 0.11 9.43
N GLY A 24 -24.56 0.48 9.64
CA GLY A 24 -25.69 0.00 8.85
C GLY A 24 -25.80 0.62 7.45
N ALA A 25 -25.10 1.74 7.22
CA ALA A 25 -25.09 2.41 5.93
C ALA A 25 -24.46 1.53 4.82
N PRO A 26 -24.99 1.57 3.59
CA PRO A 26 -24.32 1.06 2.41
C PRO A 26 -22.96 1.74 2.22
N ALA A 27 -21.95 0.99 1.80
CA ALA A 27 -20.68 1.54 1.36
C ALA A 27 -20.42 1.19 -0.10
N PHE A 28 -20.24 2.21 -0.93
CA PHE A 28 -19.86 2.06 -2.32
C PHE A 28 -18.35 2.08 -2.40
N MET A 29 -17.76 0.96 -2.77
CA MET A 29 -16.32 0.81 -2.95
C MET A 29 -16.05 0.89 -4.44
N VAL A 30 -15.54 2.03 -4.88
CA VAL A 30 -15.34 2.33 -6.29
C VAL A 30 -13.85 2.23 -6.62
N THR A 31 -13.53 1.43 -7.63
CA THR A 31 -12.19 1.32 -8.20
C THR A 31 -12.23 1.57 -9.71
N SER A 32 -11.08 1.56 -10.36
CA SER A 32 -10.91 2.06 -11.72
C SER A 32 -11.05 1.02 -12.83
N GLY A 33 -11.66 -0.14 -12.59
CA GLY A 33 -11.95 -1.10 -13.66
C GLY A 33 -12.91 -0.49 -14.69
N PRO A 34 -12.75 -0.79 -16.00
CA PRO A 34 -13.55 -0.19 -17.07
C PRO A 34 -15.07 -0.27 -16.87
N SER A 35 -15.57 -1.31 -16.19
CA SER A 35 -17.01 -1.49 -16.02
C SER A 35 -17.68 -0.36 -15.22
N VAL A 36 -16.92 0.39 -14.41
CA VAL A 36 -17.46 1.53 -13.63
C VAL A 36 -18.06 2.62 -14.51
N ASP A 37 -17.60 2.77 -15.76
CA ASP A 37 -18.11 3.78 -16.69
C ASP A 37 -19.61 3.57 -16.97
N TYR A 38 -20.10 2.32 -16.89
CA TYR A 38 -21.51 1.98 -17.06
C TYR A 38 -22.35 2.21 -15.79
N ASP A 39 -21.70 2.35 -14.63
CA ASP A 39 -22.35 2.42 -13.33
C ASP A 39 -22.45 3.86 -12.77
N MET A 40 -21.78 4.84 -13.38
CA MET A 40 -21.64 6.20 -12.85
C MET A 40 -22.98 6.88 -12.54
N GLU A 41 -23.96 6.78 -13.44
CA GLU A 41 -25.29 7.39 -13.23
C GLU A 41 -26.00 6.79 -12.01
N TYR A 42 -25.86 5.49 -11.77
CA TYR A 42 -26.45 4.82 -10.60
C TYR A 42 -25.68 5.13 -9.32
N ILE A 43 -24.35 5.23 -9.37
CA ILE A 43 -23.54 5.68 -8.23
C ILE A 43 -23.97 7.10 -7.86
N LYS A 44 -24.14 8.00 -8.84
CA LYS A 44 -24.59 9.37 -8.65
C LYS A 44 -26.00 9.45 -8.07
N GLN A 45 -26.94 8.67 -8.62
CA GLN A 45 -28.32 8.59 -8.15
C GLN A 45 -28.40 8.23 -6.66
N TRP A 46 -27.57 7.29 -6.21
CA TRP A 46 -27.62 6.77 -4.85
C TRP A 46 -26.54 7.31 -3.91
N ARG A 47 -25.73 8.27 -4.37
CA ARG A 47 -24.61 8.84 -3.61
C ARG A 47 -25.04 9.29 -2.22
N ASP A 48 -26.17 9.97 -2.10
CA ASP A 48 -26.61 10.53 -0.82
C ASP A 48 -27.11 9.46 0.17
N LYS A 49 -27.34 8.24 -0.31
CA LYS A 49 -27.82 7.08 0.46
C LYS A 49 -26.72 6.10 0.86
N ALA A 50 -25.47 6.34 0.44
CA ALA A 50 -24.31 5.52 0.74
C ALA A 50 -23.11 6.36 1.21
N ILE A 51 -22.14 5.70 1.82
CA ILE A 51 -20.79 6.27 1.99
C ILE A 51 -19.94 5.84 0.80
N VAL A 52 -19.42 6.80 0.04
CA VAL A 52 -18.67 6.55 -1.19
C VAL A 52 -17.17 6.58 -0.91
N PHE A 53 -16.50 5.47 -1.20
CA PHE A 53 -15.05 5.34 -1.14
C PHE A 53 -14.49 5.26 -2.57
N SER A 54 -13.47 6.05 -2.86
CA SER A 54 -12.66 5.92 -4.07
C SER A 54 -11.32 5.28 -3.74
N GLY A 55 -10.88 4.31 -4.52
CA GLY A 55 -9.54 3.70 -4.42
C GLY A 55 -8.67 4.08 -5.61
N GLY A 56 -7.49 4.67 -5.36
CA GLY A 56 -6.51 5.02 -6.39
C GLY A 56 -7.11 5.82 -7.54
N SER A 57 -6.94 5.36 -8.79
CA SER A 57 -7.33 6.17 -9.95
C SER A 57 -8.83 6.39 -10.17
N SER A 58 -9.70 5.72 -9.42
CA SER A 58 -11.14 5.96 -9.45
C SER A 58 -11.57 7.35 -8.96
N LEU A 59 -10.70 8.05 -8.21
CA LEU A 59 -10.98 9.43 -7.80
C LEU A 59 -11.23 10.33 -9.01
N GLN A 60 -10.42 10.20 -10.06
CA GLN A 60 -10.59 10.97 -11.29
C GLN A 60 -11.91 10.66 -11.98
N ALA A 61 -12.21 9.37 -12.16
CA ALA A 61 -13.42 8.91 -12.83
C ALA A 61 -14.68 9.43 -12.11
N LEU A 62 -14.75 9.32 -10.79
CA LEU A 62 -15.88 9.86 -10.02
C LEU A 62 -16.03 11.38 -10.20
N LEU A 63 -14.93 12.13 -10.12
CA LEU A 63 -14.97 13.58 -10.23
C LEU A 63 -15.34 14.07 -11.64
N ALA A 64 -14.95 13.34 -12.69
CA ALA A 64 -15.34 13.61 -14.07
C ALA A 64 -16.87 13.54 -14.25
N HIS A 65 -17.54 12.66 -13.51
CA HIS A 65 -19.01 12.49 -13.52
C HIS A 65 -19.74 13.35 -12.47
N GLY A 66 -19.01 14.22 -11.77
CA GLY A 66 -19.56 15.12 -10.74
C GLY A 66 -19.87 14.44 -9.41
N ILE A 67 -19.23 13.30 -9.13
CA ILE A 67 -19.40 12.53 -7.88
C ILE A 67 -18.20 12.81 -6.98
N ILE A 68 -18.43 13.50 -5.86
CA ILE A 68 -17.37 13.75 -4.85
C ILE A 68 -17.38 12.57 -3.85
N PRO A 69 -16.36 11.70 -3.76
CA PRO A 69 -16.36 10.63 -2.77
C PRO A 69 -16.27 11.18 -1.33
N ASP A 70 -16.74 10.41 -0.35
CA ASP A 70 -16.60 10.77 1.07
C ASP A 70 -15.18 10.48 1.58
N TYR A 71 -14.59 9.38 1.11
CA TYR A 71 -13.24 8.95 1.43
C TYR A 71 -12.46 8.59 0.16
N HIS A 72 -11.19 8.98 0.12
CA HIS A 72 -10.22 8.47 -0.84
C HIS A 72 -9.22 7.55 -0.13
N VAL A 73 -9.04 6.34 -0.65
CA VAL A 73 -8.16 5.32 -0.08
C VAL A 73 -6.90 5.17 -0.94
N GLU A 74 -5.73 5.30 -0.30
CA GLU A 74 -4.44 5.16 -0.95
C GLU A 74 -3.53 4.15 -0.23
N LEU A 75 -2.89 3.27 -1.00
CA LEU A 75 -1.98 2.24 -0.51
C LEU A 75 -0.52 2.56 -0.88
N GLU A 76 -0.32 3.08 -2.09
CA GLU A 76 0.98 3.18 -2.72
C GLU A 76 1.84 4.28 -2.09
N ASN A 77 3.15 4.04 -2.05
CA ASN A 77 4.12 4.97 -1.50
C ASN A 77 5.03 5.60 -2.57
N VAL A 78 4.68 5.40 -3.85
CA VAL A 78 5.43 5.91 -4.98
C VAL A 78 5.14 7.39 -5.23
N VAL A 79 6.07 8.08 -5.88
CA VAL A 79 6.01 9.53 -6.15
C VAL A 79 4.88 9.91 -7.11
N GLN A 80 4.56 9.01 -8.03
CA GLN A 80 3.50 9.15 -9.04
C GLN A 80 2.10 9.31 -8.43
N VAL A 81 1.87 8.86 -7.20
CA VAL A 81 0.59 9.12 -6.51
C VAL A 81 0.37 10.63 -6.35
N TRP A 82 1.42 11.38 -6.01
CA TRP A 82 1.32 12.83 -5.91
C TRP A 82 1.08 13.49 -7.27
N ASP A 83 1.82 13.08 -8.30
CA ASP A 83 1.63 13.58 -9.67
C ASP A 83 0.19 13.33 -10.16
N PHE A 84 -0.34 12.13 -9.90
CA PHE A 84 -1.71 11.75 -10.21
C PHE A 84 -2.72 12.66 -9.49
N CYS A 85 -2.54 12.90 -8.19
CA CYS A 85 -3.39 13.82 -7.45
C CYS A 85 -3.33 15.26 -7.99
N GLN A 86 -2.15 15.76 -8.36
CA GLN A 86 -2.02 17.10 -8.97
C GLN A 86 -2.78 17.18 -10.29
N HIS A 87 -2.62 16.20 -11.17
CA HIS A 87 -3.34 16.14 -12.44
C HIS A 87 -4.85 16.17 -12.24
N ILE A 88 -5.39 15.41 -11.26
CA ILE A 88 -6.83 15.45 -10.96
C ILE A 88 -7.27 16.84 -10.51
N LEU A 89 -6.50 17.51 -9.65
CA LEU A 89 -6.82 18.87 -9.19
C LEU A 89 -6.84 19.87 -10.34
N GLU A 90 -5.87 19.77 -11.26
CA GLU A 90 -5.82 20.60 -12.47
C GLU A 90 -7.06 20.42 -13.36
N LEU A 91 -7.54 19.19 -13.53
CA LEU A 91 -8.76 18.90 -14.27
C LEU A 91 -10.05 19.34 -13.57
N ASN A 92 -10.00 19.66 -12.26
CA ASN A 92 -11.16 19.95 -11.42
C ASN A 92 -11.03 21.28 -10.65
N GLN A 93 -10.36 22.28 -11.24
CA GLN A 93 -10.18 23.61 -10.62
C GLN A 93 -11.50 24.32 -10.30
N ASP A 94 -12.55 24.04 -11.07
CA ASP A 94 -13.91 24.53 -10.82
C ASP A 94 -14.49 23.99 -9.51
N LYS A 95 -14.24 22.71 -9.20
CA LYS A 95 -14.69 22.04 -7.97
C LYS A 95 -13.75 22.31 -6.79
N PHE A 96 -12.46 22.47 -7.06
CA PHE A 96 -11.39 22.57 -6.07
C PHE A 96 -10.47 23.79 -6.31
N PRO A 97 -11.01 25.03 -6.27
CA PRO A 97 -10.24 26.24 -6.61
C PRO A 97 -9.06 26.50 -5.67
N GLY A 98 -9.07 25.91 -4.46
CA GLY A 98 -7.97 26.01 -3.49
C GLY A 98 -6.81 25.03 -3.71
N GLY A 99 -6.84 24.22 -4.78
CA GLY A 99 -5.80 23.20 -5.03
C GLY A 99 -5.80 22.07 -4.00
N LYS A 100 -6.97 21.79 -3.41
CA LYS A 100 -7.19 20.72 -2.42
C LYS A 100 -8.51 20.03 -2.69
N PHE A 101 -8.57 18.73 -2.42
CA PHE A 101 -9.76 17.89 -2.48
C PHE A 101 -10.72 18.17 -1.32
N THR A 102 -11.16 19.42 -1.19
CA THR A 102 -12.03 19.87 -0.09
C THR A 102 -13.31 19.04 -0.03
N GLY A 103 -13.65 18.54 1.17
CA GLY A 103 -14.78 17.64 1.40
C GLY A 103 -14.49 16.15 1.21
N ILE A 104 -13.29 15.77 0.73
CA ILE A 104 -12.84 14.38 0.62
C ILE A 104 -11.83 14.09 1.75
N LYS A 105 -12.02 12.97 2.46
CA LYS A 105 -11.12 12.55 3.54
C LYS A 105 -10.12 11.51 3.03
N LEU A 106 -8.85 11.66 3.35
CA LEU A 106 -7.82 10.68 2.98
C LEU A 106 -7.79 9.54 3.99
N ILE A 107 -7.79 8.29 3.52
CA ILE A 107 -7.38 7.12 4.29
C ILE A 107 -6.19 6.49 3.60
N ALA A 108 -4.99 6.59 4.18
CA ALA A 108 -3.77 6.15 3.54
C ALA A 108 -2.92 5.24 4.41
N SER A 109 -2.12 4.39 3.76
CA SER A 109 -0.94 3.83 4.44
C SER A 109 -0.09 5.00 4.94
N VAL A 110 0.45 4.91 6.16
CA VAL A 110 1.37 5.93 6.71
C VAL A 110 2.60 6.16 5.82
N THR A 111 2.87 5.25 4.88
CA THR A 111 3.96 5.33 3.91
C THR A 111 3.67 6.17 2.68
N VAL A 112 2.47 6.70 2.49
CA VAL A 112 2.12 7.56 1.33
C VAL A 112 3.11 8.72 1.19
N ASN A 113 3.34 9.20 -0.03
CA ASN A 113 4.19 10.36 -0.24
C ASN A 113 3.66 11.56 0.59
N PRO A 114 4.48 12.20 1.45
CA PRO A 114 4.03 13.29 2.33
C PRO A 114 3.42 14.50 1.63
N ARG A 115 3.65 14.64 0.32
CA ARG A 115 3.07 15.69 -0.52
C ARG A 115 1.59 15.46 -0.81
N VAL A 116 1.06 14.24 -0.61
CA VAL A 116 -0.34 13.88 -0.83
C VAL A 116 -1.24 14.35 0.32
N THR A 117 -0.78 14.18 1.56
CA THR A 117 -1.53 14.55 2.77
C THR A 117 -2.11 15.97 2.78
N PRO A 118 -1.35 17.04 2.46
CA PRO A 118 -1.87 18.39 2.49
C PRO A 118 -2.94 18.70 1.42
N LEU A 119 -3.17 17.77 0.47
CA LEU A 119 -4.22 17.88 -0.55
C LEU A 119 -5.61 17.56 -0.01
N PHE A 120 -5.73 17.05 1.21
CA PHE A 120 -7.01 16.66 1.83
C PHE A 120 -7.22 17.39 3.16
N ASP A 121 -8.48 17.63 3.53
CA ASP A 121 -8.82 18.38 4.76
C ASP A 121 -8.60 17.56 6.03
N GLU A 122 -8.83 16.25 5.94
CA GLU A 122 -8.78 15.32 7.08
C GLU A 122 -8.11 14.02 6.63
N THR A 123 -7.11 13.58 7.40
CA THR A 123 -6.29 12.41 7.06
C THR A 123 -6.37 11.35 8.14
N TYR A 124 -6.56 10.11 7.67
CA TYR A 124 -6.52 8.91 8.46
C TYR A 124 -5.36 8.04 7.99
N TYR A 125 -4.44 7.69 8.89
CA TYR A 125 -3.35 6.77 8.56
C TYR A 125 -3.59 5.38 9.12
N PHE A 126 -3.05 4.37 8.45
CA PHE A 126 -2.91 3.03 9.00
C PHE A 126 -1.50 2.47 8.76
N PHE A 127 -1.08 1.57 9.64
CA PHE A 127 0.12 0.75 9.45
C PHE A 127 -0.23 -0.56 8.74
N ARG A 128 0.48 -0.92 7.67
CA ARG A 128 0.25 -2.17 6.92
C ARG A 128 1.12 -3.33 7.40
N ASP A 129 0.66 -4.56 7.27
CA ASP A 129 1.32 -5.78 7.80
C ASP A 129 2.61 -6.22 7.08
N SER A 130 3.04 -5.49 6.05
CA SER A 130 4.00 -5.98 5.04
C SER A 130 5.16 -5.03 4.78
N VAL A 131 5.44 -4.05 5.65
CA VAL A 131 6.53 -3.07 5.46
C VAL A 131 7.29 -2.77 6.74
N SER A 132 8.59 -2.48 6.56
CA SER A 132 9.52 -2.11 7.63
C SER A 132 9.04 -0.94 8.48
N SER A 133 8.36 0.06 7.89
CA SER A 133 7.83 1.19 8.65
C SER A 133 6.84 0.78 9.74
N SER A 134 6.05 -0.27 9.54
CA SER A 134 5.17 -0.80 10.59
C SER A 134 5.96 -1.47 11.71
N PHE A 135 7.00 -2.24 11.38
CA PHE A 135 7.87 -2.86 12.39
C PHE A 135 8.62 -1.83 13.23
N CYS A 136 8.97 -0.70 12.62
CA CYS A 136 9.62 0.41 13.31
C CYS A 136 8.64 1.24 14.14
N PHE A 137 7.51 1.67 13.57
CA PHE A 137 6.75 2.79 14.13
C PHE A 137 5.34 2.45 14.62
N ALA A 138 4.79 1.26 14.37
CA ALA A 138 3.40 0.96 14.71
C ALA A 138 3.16 0.63 16.20
N ASP A 139 4.05 1.00 17.12
CA ASP A 139 4.08 0.49 18.50
C ASP A 139 2.68 0.35 19.14
N LYS A 140 2.30 -0.88 19.49
CA LYS A 140 1.00 -1.30 20.06
C LYS A 140 -0.25 -1.00 19.22
N ILE A 141 -0.13 -0.44 18.03
CA ILE A 141 -1.23 -0.23 17.09
C ILE A 141 -1.43 -1.51 16.27
N PRO A 142 -2.63 -2.11 16.29
CA PRO A 142 -2.94 -3.25 15.44
C PRO A 142 -2.71 -2.92 13.96
N LEU A 143 -1.97 -3.78 13.25
CA LEU A 143 -1.67 -3.58 11.83
C LEU A 143 -2.92 -3.84 10.97
N MET A 144 -3.12 -3.01 9.95
CA MET A 144 -4.10 -3.20 8.91
C MET A 144 -3.65 -4.34 7.99
N SER A 145 -4.23 -5.51 8.20
CA SER A 145 -3.87 -6.73 7.48
C SER A 145 -4.75 -7.00 6.25
N ALA A 146 -4.25 -7.88 5.37
CA ALA A 146 -4.96 -8.33 4.18
C ALA A 146 -5.36 -7.19 3.23
N ILE A 147 -4.58 -6.12 3.13
CA ILE A 147 -4.87 -4.99 2.24
C ILE A 147 -4.41 -5.19 0.79
N GLY A 148 -3.49 -6.12 0.55
CA GLY A 148 -2.94 -6.38 -0.79
C GLY A 148 -3.82 -7.25 -1.70
N PRO A 149 -3.44 -7.38 -2.99
CA PRO A 149 -2.21 -6.81 -3.57
C PRO A 149 -2.33 -5.37 -4.07
N ASN A 150 -3.55 -4.83 -4.22
CA ASN A 150 -3.77 -3.48 -4.77
C ASN A 150 -4.89 -2.73 -4.02
N VAL A 151 -5.15 -1.49 -4.43
CA VAL A 151 -6.11 -0.61 -3.74
C VAL A 151 -7.54 -1.16 -3.69
N ALA A 152 -7.95 -2.02 -4.62
CA ALA A 152 -9.26 -2.68 -4.58
C ALA A 152 -9.41 -3.62 -3.37
N ASN A 153 -8.32 -4.23 -2.93
CA ASN A 153 -8.31 -4.99 -1.68
C ASN A 153 -8.21 -4.07 -0.46
N THR A 154 -7.43 -3.00 -0.54
CA THR A 154 -7.27 -2.02 0.55
C THR A 154 -8.59 -1.38 0.92
N ILE A 155 -9.36 -0.88 -0.05
CA ILE A 155 -10.62 -0.18 0.17
C ILE A 155 -11.65 -1.08 0.88
N VAL A 156 -11.75 -2.35 0.48
CA VAL A 156 -12.65 -3.34 1.13
C VAL A 156 -12.14 -3.67 2.54
N ALA A 157 -10.83 -3.85 2.71
CA ALA A 157 -10.23 -4.11 4.01
C ALA A 157 -10.49 -2.95 4.99
N VAL A 158 -10.22 -1.71 4.56
CA VAL A 158 -10.45 -0.48 5.32
C VAL A 158 -11.92 -0.32 5.67
N GLY A 159 -12.83 -0.39 4.68
CA GLY A 159 -14.26 -0.26 4.92
C GLY A 159 -14.78 -1.28 5.94
N ALA A 160 -14.30 -2.52 5.87
CA ALA A 160 -14.64 -3.55 6.85
C ALA A 160 -14.13 -3.20 8.26
N ARG A 161 -12.91 -2.64 8.42
CA ARG A 161 -12.40 -2.21 9.74
C ARG A 161 -13.19 -1.04 10.29
N LEU A 162 -13.61 -0.11 9.43
CA LEU A 162 -14.46 1.03 9.82
C LEU A 162 -15.86 0.60 10.29
N GLY A 163 -16.27 -0.64 10.02
CA GLY A 163 -17.54 -1.20 10.50
C GLY A 163 -18.57 -1.42 9.39
N PHE A 164 -18.29 -1.00 8.15
CA PHE A 164 -19.19 -1.26 7.03
C PHE A 164 -19.29 -2.75 6.75
N ARG A 165 -20.52 -3.25 6.55
CA ARG A 165 -20.78 -4.66 6.23
C ARG A 165 -21.58 -4.84 4.95
N HIS A 166 -22.34 -3.83 4.53
CA HIS A 166 -23.05 -3.79 3.27
C HIS A 166 -22.17 -3.12 2.23
N ILE A 167 -21.46 -3.91 1.43
CA ILE A 167 -20.42 -3.46 0.51
C ILE A 167 -20.91 -3.63 -0.92
N TYR A 168 -20.87 -2.56 -1.71
CA TYR A 168 -21.19 -2.56 -3.13
C TYR A 168 -19.92 -2.26 -3.92
N MET A 169 -19.53 -3.17 -4.80
CA MET A 169 -18.25 -3.16 -5.50
C MET A 169 -18.46 -2.68 -6.93
N PHE A 170 -17.89 -1.52 -7.26
CA PHE A 170 -17.97 -0.90 -8.60
C PHE A 170 -16.57 -0.76 -9.20
N GLY A 171 -16.42 -1.10 -10.48
CA GLY A 171 -15.11 -1.09 -11.15
C GLY A 171 -14.08 -2.03 -10.55
N MET A 172 -14.49 -3.08 -9.82
CA MET A 172 -13.62 -4.11 -9.23
C MET A 172 -13.48 -5.31 -10.17
N ASP A 173 -13.18 -5.03 -11.43
CA ASP A 173 -13.37 -5.99 -12.51
C ASP A 173 -12.47 -7.23 -12.39
N CYS A 174 -11.26 -7.10 -11.84
CA CYS A 174 -10.30 -8.20 -11.69
C CYS A 174 -10.02 -8.98 -13.01
N GLY A 175 -10.21 -8.32 -14.15
CA GLY A 175 -10.04 -8.85 -15.49
C GLY A 175 -11.00 -8.16 -16.47
N TRP A 176 -11.05 -8.64 -17.71
CA TRP A 176 -11.78 -8.01 -18.81
C TRP A 176 -12.40 -9.06 -19.74
N ARG A 177 -13.47 -8.69 -20.46
CA ARG A 177 -14.11 -9.57 -21.46
C ARG A 177 -13.36 -9.56 -22.79
N ASP A 178 -13.13 -8.37 -23.35
CA ASP A 178 -12.47 -8.16 -24.65
C ASP A 178 -11.16 -7.36 -24.47
N GLY A 179 -10.11 -7.81 -25.16
CA GLY A 179 -8.69 -7.62 -24.84
C GLY A 179 -8.06 -6.22 -24.90
N GLU A 180 -8.80 -5.13 -24.71
CA GLU A 180 -8.27 -3.78 -25.02
C GLU A 180 -8.27 -2.74 -23.90
N SER A 181 -8.98 -2.91 -22.77
CA SER A 181 -9.02 -1.90 -21.70
C SER A 181 -8.95 -2.49 -20.29
N HIS A 182 -8.05 -1.94 -19.46
CA HIS A 182 -7.77 -2.38 -18.08
C HIS A 182 -8.20 -1.37 -17.01
N HIS A 183 -8.45 -0.12 -17.42
CA HIS A 183 -8.96 0.94 -16.56
C HIS A 183 -10.13 1.68 -17.22
N SER A 184 -10.92 2.40 -16.42
CA SER A 184 -11.91 3.38 -16.88
C SER A 184 -11.26 4.42 -17.79
N ARG A 185 -11.99 4.80 -18.84
CA ARG A 185 -11.51 5.73 -19.89
C ARG A 185 -11.25 7.14 -19.35
N ASP A 186 -11.82 7.47 -18.21
CA ASP A 186 -11.74 8.79 -17.58
C ASP A 186 -10.59 8.89 -16.55
N THR A 187 -9.68 7.91 -16.50
CA THR A 187 -8.51 7.92 -15.61
C THR A 187 -7.26 8.46 -16.30
N ALA A 188 -6.27 8.93 -15.52
CA ALA A 188 -5.02 9.49 -16.05
C ALA A 188 -4.28 8.54 -17.00
N TYR A 189 -4.50 7.23 -16.87
CA TYR A 189 -3.99 6.22 -17.80
C TYR A 189 -4.43 6.42 -19.27
N TYR A 190 -5.49 7.19 -19.50
CA TYR A 190 -6.02 7.53 -20.82
C TYR A 190 -6.12 9.04 -21.06
N THR A 191 -6.03 9.88 -20.00
CA THR A 191 -6.14 11.34 -20.11
C THR A 191 -4.82 12.09 -19.94
N SER A 192 -3.71 11.38 -19.66
CA SER A 192 -2.36 11.95 -19.54
C SER A 192 -1.40 11.28 -20.52
N ASP A 193 -0.52 12.07 -21.15
CA ASP A 193 0.56 11.57 -22.00
C ASP A 193 1.69 10.89 -21.20
N GLU A 194 1.73 11.11 -19.88
CA GLU A 194 2.77 10.61 -18.97
C GLU A 194 2.42 9.24 -18.38
N PHE A 195 1.13 8.95 -18.17
CA PHE A 195 0.65 7.70 -17.62
C PHE A 195 0.09 6.83 -18.73
N LYS A 196 0.91 5.94 -19.31
CA LYS A 196 0.47 4.99 -20.33
C LYS A 196 0.33 3.59 -19.75
N THR A 197 -0.71 2.87 -20.18
CA THR A 197 -0.85 1.44 -19.90
C THR A 197 -0.27 0.62 -21.05
N GLU A 198 0.54 -0.39 -20.72
CA GLU A 198 0.94 -1.40 -21.70
C GLU A 198 -0.20 -2.42 -21.91
N LYS A 199 -0.28 -2.98 -23.12
CA LYS A 199 -1.22 -4.07 -23.41
C LYS A 199 -0.86 -5.30 -22.56
N ALA A 200 -1.60 -5.55 -21.48
CA ALA A 200 -1.44 -6.77 -20.71
C ALA A 200 -2.16 -7.94 -21.41
N ALA A 201 -1.39 -8.93 -21.87
CA ALA A 201 -1.95 -10.20 -22.32
C ALA A 201 -2.49 -10.98 -21.10
N GLY A 202 -3.73 -11.47 -21.20
CA GLY A 202 -4.33 -12.30 -20.15
C GLY A 202 -3.59 -13.62 -20.03
N SER A 203 -3.24 -14.01 -18.79
CA SER A 203 -2.58 -15.30 -18.50
C SER A 203 -3.50 -16.28 -17.78
N HIS A 204 -4.68 -15.84 -17.36
CA HIS A 204 -5.66 -16.62 -16.62
C HIS A 204 -7.07 -16.32 -17.13
N THR A 205 -7.99 -17.27 -16.92
CA THR A 205 -9.41 -17.11 -17.23
C THR A 205 -10.26 -17.46 -16.03
N HIS A 206 -11.35 -16.71 -15.84
CA HIS A 206 -12.27 -16.91 -14.71
C HIS A 206 -13.73 -16.72 -15.15
N PRO A 207 -14.71 -17.26 -14.42
CA PRO A 207 -16.11 -16.95 -14.67
C PRO A 207 -16.40 -15.46 -14.51
N GLY A 208 -17.23 -14.89 -15.39
CA GLY A 208 -17.69 -13.52 -15.27
C GLY A 208 -18.80 -13.36 -14.22
N ASN A 209 -18.86 -12.20 -13.57
CA ASN A 209 -19.84 -11.86 -12.54
C ASN A 209 -21.28 -11.95 -13.07
N PHE A 210 -21.50 -11.44 -14.29
CA PHE A 210 -22.78 -11.53 -15.01
C PHE A 210 -22.77 -12.65 -16.08
N GLY A 211 -22.01 -13.72 -15.83
CA GLY A 211 -21.87 -14.86 -16.72
C GLY A 211 -20.76 -14.71 -17.77
N GLY A 212 -20.54 -15.78 -18.54
CA GLY A 212 -19.43 -15.88 -19.49
C GLY A 212 -18.07 -16.06 -18.83
N THR A 213 -17.01 -15.73 -19.57
CA THR A 213 -15.61 -15.85 -19.14
C THR A 213 -14.91 -14.50 -19.28
N ILE A 214 -14.02 -14.18 -18.35
CA ILE A 214 -13.13 -13.02 -18.40
C ILE A 214 -11.67 -13.47 -18.47
N GLN A 215 -10.85 -12.67 -19.13
CA GLN A 215 -9.39 -12.76 -19.12
C GLN A 215 -8.83 -11.96 -17.96
N SER A 216 -7.74 -12.44 -17.36
CA SER A 216 -7.12 -11.79 -16.21
C SER A 216 -5.61 -11.97 -16.22
N THR A 217 -4.91 -11.06 -15.57
CA THR A 217 -3.48 -11.23 -15.24
C THR A 217 -3.32 -12.01 -13.94
N MET A 218 -2.10 -12.43 -13.63
CA MET A 218 -1.79 -13.08 -12.34
C MET A 218 -2.13 -12.16 -11.15
N VAL A 219 -1.79 -10.87 -11.23
CA VAL A 219 -2.05 -9.91 -10.14
C VAL A 219 -3.55 -9.69 -9.95
N LEU A 220 -4.33 -9.53 -11.03
CA LEU A 220 -5.78 -9.37 -10.93
C LEU A 220 -6.48 -10.66 -10.46
N SER A 221 -5.93 -11.83 -10.81
CA SER A 221 -6.41 -13.11 -10.27
C SER A 221 -6.19 -13.20 -8.75
N TRP A 222 -5.01 -12.79 -8.26
CA TRP A 222 -4.76 -12.68 -6.81
C TRP A 222 -5.64 -11.63 -6.15
N THR A 223 -5.89 -10.50 -6.81
CA THR A 223 -6.85 -9.49 -6.34
C THR A 223 -8.21 -10.11 -6.11
N ARG A 224 -8.74 -10.90 -7.06
CA ARG A 224 -10.01 -11.62 -6.90
C ARG A 224 -9.95 -12.56 -5.70
N ASP A 225 -8.97 -13.47 -5.64
CA ASP A 225 -8.87 -14.48 -4.57
C ASP A 225 -8.83 -13.83 -3.17
N MET A 226 -8.10 -12.71 -3.05
CA MET A 226 -8.02 -11.94 -1.82
C MET A 226 -9.34 -11.24 -1.48
N LEU A 227 -10.13 -10.80 -2.45
CA LEU A 227 -11.48 -10.27 -2.22
C LEU A 227 -12.43 -11.35 -1.73
N GLU A 228 -12.42 -12.54 -2.32
CA GLU A 228 -13.24 -13.69 -1.88
C GLU A 228 -12.97 -14.04 -0.42
N GLU A 229 -11.68 -14.12 -0.07
CA GLU A 229 -11.27 -14.39 1.31
C GLU A 229 -11.71 -13.31 2.28
N LYS A 230 -11.70 -12.03 1.88
CA LYS A 230 -12.21 -10.92 2.72
C LYS A 230 -13.71 -11.01 2.92
N VAL A 231 -14.47 -11.22 1.84
CA VAL A 231 -15.94 -11.34 1.92
C VAL A 231 -16.31 -12.43 2.91
N ARG A 232 -15.64 -13.58 2.83
CA ARG A 232 -15.83 -14.72 3.74
C ARG A 232 -15.36 -14.43 5.17
N LYS A 233 -14.09 -14.05 5.35
CA LYS A 233 -13.46 -13.93 6.68
C LYS A 233 -13.95 -12.73 7.47
N PHE A 234 -14.34 -11.63 6.81
CA PHE A 234 -14.83 -10.42 7.48
C PHE A 234 -16.35 -10.42 7.65
N GLY A 235 -17.05 -11.43 7.12
CA GLY A 235 -18.50 -11.57 7.20
C GLY A 235 -19.23 -10.42 6.50
N LEU A 236 -18.78 -10.08 5.29
CA LEU A 236 -19.36 -8.99 4.50
C LEU A 236 -20.61 -9.47 3.77
N ARG A 237 -21.61 -8.59 3.69
CA ARG A 237 -22.72 -8.66 2.73
C ARG A 237 -22.26 -7.88 1.50
N ALA A 238 -21.54 -8.55 0.62
CA ALA A 238 -20.95 -7.96 -0.57
C ALA A 238 -21.86 -8.15 -1.79
N TYR A 239 -21.98 -7.11 -2.60
CA TYR A 239 -22.68 -7.09 -3.87
C TYR A 239 -21.68 -6.67 -4.95
N ASN A 240 -21.47 -7.53 -5.94
CA ASN A 240 -20.57 -7.25 -7.05
C ASN A 240 -21.37 -6.63 -8.19
N CYS A 241 -21.20 -5.32 -8.39
CA CYS A 241 -21.82 -4.57 -9.48
C CYS A 241 -20.96 -4.55 -10.74
N SER A 242 -19.70 -4.95 -10.63
CA SER A 242 -18.71 -4.80 -11.70
C SER A 242 -18.92 -5.87 -12.77
N ASP A 243 -18.83 -5.48 -14.04
CA ASP A 243 -18.82 -6.40 -15.18
C ASP A 243 -17.42 -7.00 -15.42
N GLY A 244 -16.95 -7.73 -14.40
CA GLY A 244 -15.65 -8.40 -14.42
C GLY A 244 -15.73 -9.83 -13.92
N ALA A 245 -14.71 -10.30 -13.21
CA ALA A 245 -14.67 -11.61 -12.59
C ALA A 245 -15.77 -11.77 -11.54
N LEU A 246 -16.34 -12.97 -11.52
CA LEU A 246 -17.12 -13.44 -10.38
C LEU A 246 -16.21 -13.46 -9.15
N ILE A 247 -16.66 -12.85 -8.06
CA ILE A 247 -16.01 -12.89 -6.75
C ILE A 247 -16.88 -13.76 -5.84
N LYS A 248 -16.42 -14.97 -5.52
CA LYS A 248 -17.15 -15.90 -4.66
C LYS A 248 -17.51 -15.26 -3.31
N GLY A 249 -18.80 -15.39 -2.95
CA GLY A 249 -19.36 -14.83 -1.72
C GLY A 249 -19.95 -13.43 -1.87
N ALA A 250 -19.59 -12.70 -2.94
CA ALA A 250 -20.29 -11.48 -3.32
C ALA A 250 -21.46 -11.84 -4.27
N LEU A 251 -22.63 -11.24 -4.04
CA LEU A 251 -23.80 -11.46 -4.88
C LEU A 251 -23.70 -10.61 -6.16
N PRO A 252 -23.75 -11.19 -7.37
CA PRO A 252 -23.85 -10.41 -8.60
C PRO A 252 -25.09 -9.51 -8.56
N LYS A 253 -24.92 -8.21 -8.79
CA LYS A 253 -26.00 -7.23 -8.67
C LYS A 253 -25.82 -6.11 -9.70
N LEU A 254 -26.66 -6.06 -10.74
CA LEU A 254 -26.62 -4.97 -11.71
C LEU A 254 -26.93 -3.62 -11.02
N ALA A 255 -26.16 -2.58 -11.33
CA ALA A 255 -26.29 -1.27 -10.71
C ALA A 255 -27.69 -0.67 -10.92
N GLU A 256 -28.31 -0.90 -12.08
CA GLU A 256 -29.68 -0.46 -12.41
C GLU A 256 -30.77 -1.06 -11.51
N THR A 257 -30.48 -2.19 -10.84
CA THR A 257 -31.42 -2.88 -9.95
C THR A 257 -31.22 -2.50 -8.48
N LEU A 258 -30.31 -1.57 -8.20
CA LEU A 258 -30.09 -1.04 -6.87
C LEU A 258 -31.24 -0.09 -6.51
N ASP A 259 -31.74 -0.24 -5.29
CA ASP A 259 -32.78 0.61 -4.74
C ASP A 259 -32.43 0.93 -3.29
N PHE A 260 -32.17 2.21 -3.04
CA PHE A 260 -31.92 2.75 -1.70
C PHE A 260 -32.96 3.84 -1.34
N SER A 261 -34.15 3.82 -1.97
CA SER A 261 -35.21 4.81 -1.73
C SER A 261 -35.55 4.94 -0.25
N ASP A 262 -35.69 3.80 0.43
CA ASP A 262 -36.02 3.71 1.86
C ASP A 262 -34.81 3.83 2.79
N THR A 263 -33.60 4.00 2.23
CA THR A 263 -32.39 4.15 3.03
C THR A 263 -32.26 5.59 3.52
N GLN A 264 -31.96 5.75 4.81
CA GLN A 264 -31.56 7.04 5.38
C GLN A 264 -30.22 6.84 6.08
N ILE A 265 -29.27 7.73 5.80
CA ILE A 265 -27.96 7.73 6.45
C ILE A 265 -27.69 9.09 7.06
N ASP A 266 -27.25 9.07 8.31
CA ASP A 266 -26.73 10.23 9.01
C ASP A 266 -25.20 10.24 8.82
N ARG A 267 -24.77 10.91 7.75
CA ARG A 267 -23.37 10.93 7.30
C ARG A 267 -22.46 11.65 8.30
N ASP A 268 -22.94 12.73 8.89
CA ASP A 268 -22.18 13.48 9.90
C ASP A 268 -21.96 12.63 11.14
N LYS A 269 -22.98 11.89 11.60
CA LYS A 269 -22.83 10.93 12.69
C LYS A 269 -21.86 9.79 12.36
N ILE A 270 -21.88 9.29 11.12
CA ILE A 270 -20.92 8.26 10.68
C ILE A 270 -19.49 8.82 10.70
N PHE A 271 -19.28 10.03 10.18
CA PHE A 271 -17.96 10.67 10.17
C PHE A 271 -17.47 10.99 11.58
N ALA A 272 -18.33 11.53 12.44
CA ALA A 272 -18.00 11.77 13.84
C ALA A 272 -17.58 10.47 14.54
N ARG A 273 -18.35 9.39 14.33
CA ARG A 273 -18.00 8.07 14.87
C ARG A 273 -16.66 7.54 14.34
N VAL A 274 -16.42 7.64 13.03
CA VAL A 274 -15.13 7.21 12.45
C VAL A 274 -13.98 8.01 13.06
N ARG A 275 -14.15 9.32 13.26
CA ARG A 275 -13.18 10.21 13.89
C ARG A 275 -12.91 9.86 15.35
N GLU A 276 -13.96 9.73 16.15
CA GLU A 276 -13.92 9.45 17.60
C GLU A 276 -13.36 8.05 17.91
N GLU A 277 -13.66 7.04 17.08
CA GLU A 277 -13.10 5.69 17.21
C GLU A 277 -11.67 5.57 16.65
N SER A 278 -11.10 6.67 16.14
CA SER A 278 -9.71 6.75 15.69
C SER A 278 -8.85 7.49 16.72
N MET A 279 -7.57 7.14 16.78
CA MET A 279 -6.64 7.84 17.68
C MET A 279 -6.19 9.13 17.00
N PHE A 280 -6.68 10.28 17.48
CA PHE A 280 -6.14 11.56 17.03
C PHE A 280 -4.69 11.71 17.48
N ILE A 281 -3.85 12.17 16.56
CA ILE A 281 -2.44 12.44 16.74
C ILE A 281 -2.21 13.86 16.24
N GLU A 282 -1.82 14.73 17.15
CA GLU A 282 -1.33 16.07 16.81
C GLU A 282 0.07 15.94 16.19
N HIS A 283 0.35 16.74 15.16
CA HIS A 283 1.65 16.78 14.52
C HIS A 283 2.78 16.94 15.54
N GLY A 284 3.89 16.23 15.32
CA GLY A 284 5.07 16.28 16.18
C GLY A 284 4.97 15.51 17.49
N THR A 285 3.79 15.01 17.87
CA THR A 285 3.61 14.31 19.15
C THR A 285 3.92 12.81 19.07
N TYR A 286 3.62 12.15 17.94
CA TYR A 286 3.72 10.69 17.83
C TYR A 286 5.14 10.15 18.04
N LEU A 287 6.14 10.85 17.50
CA LEU A 287 7.55 10.43 17.54
C LEU A 287 8.35 11.15 18.63
N ALA A 288 7.73 12.02 19.43
CA ALA A 288 8.43 12.87 20.41
C ALA A 288 9.29 12.07 21.40
N ASP A 289 8.74 10.93 21.84
CA ASP A 289 9.35 9.99 22.79
C ASP A 289 9.86 8.71 22.12
N TYR A 290 9.91 8.66 20.79
CA TYR A 290 10.41 7.49 20.08
C TYR A 290 11.91 7.29 20.33
N ASP A 291 12.29 6.09 20.76
CA ASP A 291 13.68 5.74 21.08
C ASP A 291 14.49 5.45 19.80
N PHE A 292 14.91 6.52 19.15
CA PHE A 292 15.80 6.46 17.98
C PHE A 292 17.15 5.83 18.29
N ASP A 293 17.68 5.98 19.51
CA ASP A 293 18.97 5.43 19.91
C ASP A 293 18.93 3.90 19.97
N SER A 294 17.84 3.34 20.48
CA SER A 294 17.59 1.91 20.46
C SER A 294 17.54 1.35 19.04
N VAL A 295 16.91 2.05 18.08
CA VAL A 295 16.91 1.63 16.66
C VAL A 295 18.30 1.68 16.06
N MET A 296 19.07 2.74 16.32
CA MET A 296 20.45 2.84 15.83
C MET A 296 21.34 1.73 16.41
N ALA A 297 21.15 1.40 17.69
CA ALA A 297 21.84 0.28 18.32
C ALA A 297 21.44 -1.08 17.72
N GLU A 298 20.18 -1.25 17.28
CA GLU A 298 19.76 -2.43 16.51
C GLU A 298 20.46 -2.52 15.14
N ILE A 299 20.59 -1.39 14.44
CA ILE A 299 21.32 -1.32 13.16
C ILE A 299 22.78 -1.75 13.38
N ASP A 300 23.43 -1.27 14.44
CA ASP A 300 24.81 -1.63 14.76
C ASP A 300 24.96 -3.13 15.10
N ARG A 301 23.97 -3.73 15.79
CA ARG A 301 23.96 -5.17 16.07
C ARG A 301 23.75 -6.00 14.80
N TYR A 302 22.82 -5.59 13.95
CA TYR A 302 22.60 -6.21 12.64
C TYR A 302 23.87 -6.14 11.77
N GLU A 303 24.50 -4.96 11.69
CA GLU A 303 25.74 -4.77 10.94
C GLU A 303 26.83 -5.72 11.44
N ARG A 304 27.10 -5.73 12.75
CA ARG A 304 28.09 -6.65 13.34
C ARG A 304 27.79 -8.11 13.02
N MET A 305 26.54 -8.54 13.19
CA MET A 305 26.12 -9.91 12.89
C MET A 305 26.42 -10.31 11.42
N ILE A 306 26.17 -9.41 10.47
CA ILE A 306 26.48 -9.65 9.05
C ILE A 306 27.99 -9.64 8.79
N LEU A 307 28.74 -8.72 9.39
CA LEU A 307 30.19 -8.66 9.24
C LEU A 307 30.87 -9.90 9.81
N ASP A 308 30.46 -10.35 10.99
CA ASP A 308 30.93 -11.58 11.62
C ASP A 308 30.61 -12.81 10.76
N LEU A 309 29.42 -12.87 10.14
CA LEU A 309 29.08 -13.90 9.16
C LEU A 309 30.04 -13.89 7.96
N CYS A 310 30.36 -12.70 7.42
CA CYS A 310 31.29 -12.58 6.30
C CYS A 310 32.72 -13.00 6.69
N ASP A 311 33.20 -12.61 7.87
CA ASP A 311 34.50 -13.03 8.39
C ASP A 311 34.55 -14.55 8.60
N GLU A 312 33.50 -15.12 9.19
CA GLU A 312 33.40 -16.55 9.40
C GLU A 312 33.32 -17.32 8.07
N ALA A 313 32.60 -16.81 7.07
CA ALA A 313 32.48 -17.40 5.74
C ALA A 313 33.85 -17.52 5.03
N LEU A 314 34.75 -16.56 5.26
CA LEU A 314 36.09 -16.57 4.68
C LEU A 314 37.08 -17.42 5.50
N ALA A 315 36.79 -17.68 6.78
CA ALA A 315 37.64 -18.44 7.67
C ALA A 315 37.56 -19.97 7.43
N GLY A 316 38.69 -20.59 7.10
CA GLY A 316 38.81 -22.04 6.92
C GLY A 316 38.17 -22.56 5.64
N GLU A 317 37.80 -23.84 5.61
CA GLU A 317 37.27 -24.53 4.42
C GLU A 317 35.75 -24.37 4.25
N LYS A 318 35.19 -23.20 4.59
CA LYS A 318 33.76 -22.92 4.43
C LYS A 318 33.41 -22.57 2.99
N ASP A 319 32.21 -22.96 2.57
CA ASP A 319 31.69 -22.71 1.23
C ASP A 319 30.40 -21.87 1.26
N PHE A 320 29.92 -21.48 0.08
CA PHE A 320 28.68 -20.73 -0.05
C PHE A 320 27.46 -21.45 0.55
N ARG A 321 27.44 -22.80 0.55
CA ARG A 321 26.32 -23.57 1.13
C ARG A 321 26.29 -23.41 2.64
N TRP A 322 27.45 -23.37 3.29
CA TRP A 322 27.55 -23.04 4.71
C TRP A 322 26.99 -21.63 4.99
N MET A 323 27.41 -20.62 4.22
CA MET A 323 26.95 -19.24 4.41
C MET A 323 25.44 -19.12 4.18
N LEU A 324 24.90 -19.78 3.15
CA LEU A 324 23.47 -19.79 2.86
C LEU A 324 22.65 -20.42 3.99
N ARG A 325 23.15 -21.49 4.64
CA ARG A 325 22.50 -22.05 5.84
C ARG A 325 22.46 -21.04 6.97
N LYS A 326 23.57 -20.32 7.23
CA LYS A 326 23.61 -19.26 8.25
C LYS A 326 22.68 -18.10 7.96
N ILE A 327 22.62 -17.62 6.72
CA ILE A 327 21.66 -16.60 6.29
C ILE A 327 20.22 -17.06 6.51
N THR A 328 19.94 -18.35 6.25
CA THR A 328 18.62 -18.94 6.49
C THR A 328 18.29 -19.01 7.99
N GLU A 329 19.24 -19.40 8.84
CA GLU A 329 19.09 -19.39 10.30
C GLU A 329 18.84 -17.96 10.83
N ILE A 330 19.58 -16.97 10.33
CA ILE A 330 19.37 -15.54 10.65
C ILE A 330 17.94 -15.12 10.28
N HIS A 331 17.49 -15.47 9.07
CA HIS A 331 16.15 -15.14 8.60
C HIS A 331 15.04 -15.77 9.45
N GLN A 332 15.17 -17.05 9.78
CA GLN A 332 14.19 -17.77 10.60
C GLN A 332 14.07 -17.21 12.01
N ASN A 333 15.18 -16.73 12.58
CA ASN A 333 15.22 -16.21 13.95
C ASN A 333 15.06 -14.67 14.03
N ALA A 334 14.92 -13.98 12.90
CA ALA A 334 14.99 -12.51 12.86
C ALA A 334 13.86 -11.81 13.62
N ASN A 335 12.67 -12.41 13.71
CA ASN A 335 11.54 -11.81 14.43
C ASN A 335 11.77 -11.78 15.95
N ASP A 336 12.55 -12.73 16.47
CA ASP A 336 12.86 -12.88 17.89
C ASP A 336 14.24 -12.30 18.26
N SER A 337 14.94 -11.68 17.30
CA SER A 337 16.26 -11.12 17.52
C SER A 337 16.22 -9.75 18.19
N ASP A 338 17.33 -9.38 18.81
CA ASP A 338 17.55 -8.05 19.37
C ASP A 338 17.87 -6.98 18.31
N TYR A 339 17.70 -7.31 17.02
CA TYR A 339 17.85 -6.43 15.85
C TYR A 339 16.64 -6.52 14.90
N ARG A 340 15.48 -7.01 15.37
CA ARG A 340 14.31 -7.29 14.54
C ARG A 340 13.84 -6.10 13.69
N ARG A 341 13.92 -4.86 14.21
CA ARG A 341 13.48 -3.66 13.47
C ARG A 341 14.46 -3.36 12.35
N ALA A 342 15.77 -3.44 12.64
CA ALA A 342 16.80 -3.31 11.62
C ALA A 342 16.67 -4.39 10.54
N TYR A 343 16.48 -5.67 10.93
CA TYR A 343 16.30 -6.75 9.96
C TYR A 343 15.10 -6.53 9.04
N SER A 344 13.99 -5.99 9.55
CA SER A 344 12.82 -5.68 8.71
C SER A 344 13.12 -4.72 7.55
N VAL A 345 14.12 -3.84 7.71
CA VAL A 345 14.59 -2.91 6.67
C VAL A 345 15.48 -3.64 5.66
N PHE A 346 16.31 -4.57 6.11
CA PHE A 346 17.35 -5.20 5.29
C PHE A 346 17.02 -6.61 4.79
N GLN A 347 15.90 -7.21 5.20
CA GLN A 347 15.51 -8.59 4.90
C GLN A 347 15.63 -8.93 3.40
N GLY A 348 15.14 -8.02 2.55
CA GLY A 348 15.18 -8.17 1.09
C GLY A 348 16.61 -8.31 0.58
N PRO A 349 17.48 -7.31 0.78
CA PRO A 349 18.91 -7.40 0.48
C PRO A 349 19.60 -8.64 1.08
N THR A 350 19.42 -8.94 2.37
CA THR A 350 20.06 -10.09 3.05
C THR A 350 19.76 -11.41 2.33
N MET A 351 18.49 -11.67 2.02
CA MET A 351 18.05 -12.92 1.40
C MET A 351 18.20 -12.91 -0.12
N GLY A 352 17.92 -11.77 -0.76
CA GLY A 352 17.90 -11.60 -2.20
C GLY A 352 19.29 -11.77 -2.82
N MET A 353 20.30 -11.12 -2.25
CA MET A 353 21.69 -11.25 -2.73
C MET A 353 22.19 -12.69 -2.62
N ALA A 354 21.89 -13.37 -1.51
CA ALA A 354 22.22 -14.77 -1.33
C ALA A 354 21.53 -15.67 -2.38
N LYS A 355 20.26 -15.41 -2.71
CA LYS A 355 19.57 -16.13 -3.79
C LYS A 355 20.23 -15.91 -5.15
N CYS A 356 20.65 -14.68 -5.47
CA CYS A 356 21.39 -14.39 -6.70
C CYS A 356 22.72 -15.16 -6.73
N ALA A 357 23.51 -15.12 -5.66
CA ALA A 357 24.77 -15.85 -5.56
C ALA A 357 24.60 -17.36 -5.73
N CYS A 358 23.51 -17.92 -5.19
CA CYS A 358 23.16 -19.34 -5.36
C CYS A 358 23.02 -19.74 -6.83
N VAL A 359 22.49 -18.87 -7.69
CA VAL A 359 22.38 -19.12 -9.13
C VAL A 359 23.78 -19.21 -9.75
N PHE A 360 24.67 -18.26 -9.49
CA PHE A 360 25.96 -18.20 -10.16
C PHE A 360 26.98 -19.20 -9.59
N LEU A 361 27.15 -19.25 -8.26
CA LEU A 361 28.19 -20.06 -7.61
C LEU A 361 28.01 -21.56 -7.82
N ASN A 362 26.76 -22.05 -7.89
CA ASN A 362 26.49 -23.46 -8.13
C ASN A 362 26.74 -23.91 -9.59
N ARG A 363 26.96 -22.98 -10.53
CA ARG A 363 27.24 -23.26 -11.93
C ARG A 363 28.74 -23.29 -12.25
N ILE A 364 29.60 -23.00 -11.27
CA ILE A 364 31.05 -23.04 -11.42
C ILE A 364 31.55 -24.42 -10.99
N GLU A 365 31.94 -25.25 -11.96
CA GLU A 365 32.44 -26.62 -11.72
C GLU A 365 33.85 -26.62 -11.11
N ASP A 366 34.71 -25.75 -11.61
CA ASP A 366 36.09 -25.60 -11.14
C ASP A 366 36.11 -25.08 -9.70
N ALA A 367 36.64 -25.89 -8.78
CA ALA A 367 36.61 -25.59 -7.36
C ALA A 367 37.42 -24.33 -6.99
N VAL A 368 38.52 -24.05 -7.71
CA VAL A 368 39.38 -22.89 -7.46
C VAL A 368 38.66 -21.62 -7.91
N LYS A 369 38.11 -21.61 -9.13
CA LYS A 369 37.31 -20.48 -9.64
C LYS A 369 36.09 -20.23 -8.78
N ARG A 370 35.40 -21.28 -8.34
CA ARG A 370 34.22 -21.15 -7.46
C ARG A 370 34.59 -20.53 -6.13
N ARG A 371 35.76 -20.87 -5.58
CA ARG A 371 36.27 -20.25 -4.35
C ARG A 371 36.55 -18.77 -4.55
N LEU A 372 37.22 -18.38 -5.63
CA LEU A 372 37.48 -16.96 -5.95
C LEU A 372 36.19 -16.15 -6.08
N VAL A 373 35.20 -16.65 -6.85
CA VAL A 373 33.92 -15.96 -7.01
C VAL A 373 33.12 -15.91 -5.70
N PHE A 374 33.27 -16.90 -4.82
CA PHE A 374 32.66 -16.87 -3.49
C PHE A 374 33.29 -15.78 -2.62
N GLU A 375 34.61 -15.63 -2.66
CA GLU A 375 35.32 -14.56 -1.94
C GLU A 375 34.90 -13.17 -2.45
N ASP A 376 34.80 -12.99 -3.77
CA ASP A 376 34.28 -11.77 -4.39
C ASP A 376 32.84 -11.48 -3.94
N PHE A 377 31.97 -12.49 -3.93
CA PHE A 377 30.60 -12.35 -3.45
C PHE A 377 30.55 -11.90 -1.99
N VAL A 378 31.36 -12.50 -1.10
CA VAL A 378 31.38 -12.11 0.32
C VAL A 378 31.86 -10.67 0.49
N ALA A 379 32.84 -10.24 -0.32
CA ALA A 379 33.31 -8.85 -0.31
C ALA A 379 32.19 -7.86 -0.74
N GLU A 380 31.50 -8.14 -1.84
CA GLU A 380 30.37 -7.32 -2.30
C GLU A 380 29.21 -7.32 -1.31
N TYR A 381 28.86 -8.49 -0.79
CA TYR A 381 27.81 -8.65 0.22
C TYR A 381 28.13 -7.82 1.47
N ARG A 382 29.40 -7.82 1.92
CA ARG A 382 29.87 -6.97 3.02
C ARG A 382 29.69 -5.48 2.70
N THR A 383 30.26 -5.01 1.59
CA THR A 383 30.25 -3.59 1.20
C THR A 383 28.83 -3.05 1.13
N LEU A 384 27.94 -3.75 0.45
CA LEU A 384 26.54 -3.36 0.31
C LEU A 384 25.83 -3.25 1.66
N HIS A 385 26.08 -4.20 2.57
CA HIS A 385 25.48 -4.14 3.90
C HIS A 385 26.00 -2.95 4.72
N GLN A 386 27.29 -2.62 4.65
CA GLN A 386 27.86 -1.45 5.33
C GLN A 386 27.30 -0.14 4.76
N GLU A 387 27.13 -0.03 3.45
CA GLU A 387 26.51 1.13 2.80
C GLU A 387 25.05 1.30 3.25
N MET A 388 24.26 0.23 3.17
CA MET A 388 22.85 0.26 3.59
C MET A 388 22.67 0.60 5.08
N THR A 389 23.49 0.03 5.97
CA THR A 389 23.40 0.32 7.41
C THR A 389 23.82 1.75 7.71
N LYS A 390 24.86 2.26 7.04
CA LYS A 390 25.29 3.65 7.14
C LYS A 390 24.18 4.61 6.71
N GLU A 391 23.61 4.45 5.51
CA GLU A 391 22.53 5.30 5.01
C GLU A 391 21.29 5.26 5.93
N THR A 392 20.93 4.07 6.39
CA THR A 392 19.78 3.91 7.31
C THR A 392 20.04 4.60 8.64
N ARG A 393 21.26 4.48 9.19
CA ARG A 393 21.67 5.18 10.42
C ARG A 393 21.59 6.70 10.25
N GLU A 394 22.05 7.23 9.11
CA GLU A 394 21.96 8.65 8.78
C GLU A 394 20.50 9.13 8.72
N ILE A 395 19.58 8.35 8.15
CA ILE A 395 18.14 8.67 8.12
C ILE A 395 17.56 8.75 9.54
N PHE A 396 17.83 7.76 10.40
CA PHE A 396 17.31 7.76 11.78
C PHE A 396 17.96 8.84 12.65
N ALA A 397 19.26 9.14 12.45
CA ALA A 397 19.95 10.23 13.14
C ALA A 397 19.41 11.61 12.73
N ALA A 398 19.15 11.81 11.44
CA ALA A 398 18.53 13.03 10.92
C ALA A 398 17.09 13.18 11.45
N ALA A 399 16.32 12.10 11.48
CA ALA A 399 14.98 12.09 12.07
C ALA A 399 15.01 12.46 13.56
N LYS A 400 15.90 11.84 14.35
CA LYS A 400 16.09 12.17 15.77
C LYS A 400 16.40 13.65 15.95
N THR A 401 17.34 14.18 15.17
CA THR A 401 17.75 15.59 15.22
C THR A 401 16.57 16.51 14.94
N TRP A 402 15.81 16.23 13.87
CA TRP A 402 14.63 17.01 13.50
C TRP A 402 13.54 16.99 14.58
N ILE A 403 13.21 15.81 15.10
CA ILE A 403 12.18 15.63 16.13
C ILE A 403 12.54 16.32 17.44
N LYS A 404 13.83 16.46 17.75
CA LYS A 404 14.33 17.21 18.91
C LYS A 404 14.54 18.72 18.63
N GLY A 405 13.91 19.26 17.57
CA GLY A 405 13.92 20.69 17.25
C GLY A 405 15.03 21.14 16.30
N GLY A 406 15.78 20.20 15.72
CA GLY A 406 16.76 20.48 14.68
C GLY A 406 16.12 20.77 13.31
N PRO A 407 16.95 21.04 12.28
CA PRO A 407 16.45 21.35 10.95
C PRO A 407 15.70 20.17 10.33
N GLU A 408 14.69 20.51 9.52
CA GLU A 408 13.99 19.52 8.72
C GLU A 408 14.93 18.89 7.67
N PRO A 409 15.00 17.55 7.57
CA PRO A 409 15.85 16.88 6.60
C PRO A 409 15.26 16.98 5.20
N SER A 410 16.12 17.03 4.16
CA SER A 410 15.70 17.25 2.77
C SER A 410 14.67 16.22 2.26
N TRP A 411 14.76 14.96 2.69
CA TRP A 411 13.82 13.91 2.31
C TRP A 411 12.40 14.12 2.87
N ALA A 412 12.21 15.00 3.86
CA ALA A 412 10.89 15.32 4.43
C ALA A 412 10.05 16.25 3.56
N ALA A 413 10.61 16.79 2.47
CA ALA A 413 9.84 17.44 1.41
C ALA A 413 8.98 16.44 0.60
N GLY A 414 9.23 15.13 0.77
CA GLY A 414 8.70 14.07 -0.09
C GLY A 414 9.51 13.95 -1.38
N LEU A 415 9.82 12.72 -1.78
CA LEU A 415 10.64 12.50 -2.97
C LEU A 415 9.91 13.03 -4.23
N PRO A 416 10.62 13.73 -5.13
CA PRO A 416 10.08 14.11 -6.43
C PRO A 416 10.16 12.94 -7.42
N THR A 417 9.38 13.02 -8.48
CA THR A 417 9.52 12.14 -9.64
C THR A 417 10.81 12.45 -10.37
N LEU A 418 11.68 11.44 -10.50
CA LEU A 418 12.93 11.56 -11.25
C LEU A 418 12.67 11.23 -12.73
N PRO A 419 13.14 12.06 -13.68
CA PRO A 419 12.99 11.77 -15.10
C PRO A 419 13.53 10.38 -15.47
N GLY A 420 12.74 9.60 -16.21
CA GLY A 420 13.12 8.26 -16.66
C GLY A 420 12.74 7.11 -15.72
N TYR A 421 12.18 7.38 -14.54
CA TYR A 421 11.54 6.37 -13.71
C TYR A 421 10.05 6.26 -14.09
N THR A 422 9.69 5.19 -14.79
CA THR A 422 8.30 4.79 -15.01
C THR A 422 7.93 3.64 -14.06
N PHE A 423 6.63 3.47 -13.85
CA PHE A 423 6.02 2.44 -12.98
C PHE A 423 6.55 1.03 -13.25
#